data_AF-A0A1V6Q804-F1
#
_entry.id   AF-A0A1V6Q804-F1
#
_cell.length_a   1.000
_cell.length_b   1.000
_cell.length_c   1.000
_cell.angle_alpha   90.00
_cell.angle_beta   90.00
_cell.angle_gamma   90.00
#
_symmetry.space_group_name_H-M   'P 1'
#
loop_
_entity.id
_entity.type
_entity.pdbx_description
1 polymer ?
#
loop_
_entity_poly.entity_id
_entity_poly.type
_entity_poly.pdbx_seq_one_letter_code
_entity_poly.pdbx_strand_id
1 'polypeptide(L)'
;MPRNAVRRSSVRRQFSSTDDMTSTITSAIITPVYSRSEFLNDIKKIANATNAAYSESSTVAVLNVFEDYFRNEVIIFRATDRPGDALNYRLFIHKNVDTLSMAKEGKLLDPEHQMLTPLEIWCSLYQNEPQQWCDFDANAGLVKTWLHLVALRPVKELLTAPGIPSTLQSHLPTLQGLGFNMVWFVSVDYHKNTLNIYFLVQGDLSKDQADQITGLAGSEPPTKTEFEDIQKLIDPRGYFVAVTMRYPEATIPRVAFYALNLLPDQVPIKEGPLRQFLDVCPSYDERPAAVLAWSFGQGGDTYKKLELGYAGEFGDSMRATAMRAAECFAQGN
;
A
#
# COMPACT_ATOMS: atom_id res chain seq x y z
N MET A 1 39.35 -66.43 -22.16
CA MET A 1 40.03 -65.88 -23.35
C MET A 1 39.01 -65.69 -24.46
N PRO A 2 39.06 -64.63 -25.29
CA PRO A 2 39.14 -63.22 -24.91
C PRO A 2 38.14 -62.30 -25.66
N ARG A 3 37.94 -61.10 -25.05
CA ARG A 3 37.82 -59.75 -25.66
C ARG A 3 36.57 -59.38 -26.50
N ASN A 4 35.83 -58.37 -26.03
CA ASN A 4 36.11 -56.99 -26.45
C ASN A 4 35.43 -55.96 -25.53
N ALA A 5 36.26 -55.08 -24.98
CA ALA A 5 35.89 -53.91 -24.21
C ALA A 5 35.83 -52.70 -25.15
N VAL A 6 34.80 -51.86 -25.03
CA VAL A 6 34.77 -50.53 -25.64
C VAL A 6 34.90 -49.49 -24.53
N ARG A 7 36.07 -48.85 -24.50
CA ARG A 7 36.38 -47.64 -23.74
C ARG A 7 35.51 -46.48 -24.26
N ARG A 8 34.90 -45.71 -23.37
CA ARG A 8 34.59 -44.30 -23.63
C ARG A 8 35.29 -43.45 -22.59
N SER A 9 36.15 -42.58 -23.11
CA SER A 9 37.07 -41.71 -22.40
C SER A 9 36.34 -40.52 -21.76
N SER A 10 36.71 -40.28 -20.51
CA SER A 10 36.49 -39.05 -19.76
C SER A 10 37.17 -37.86 -20.44
N VAL A 11 36.43 -36.78 -20.70
CA VAL A 11 37.01 -35.46 -20.96
C VAL A 11 36.55 -34.53 -19.84
N ARG A 12 37.40 -34.40 -18.82
CA ARG A 12 37.42 -33.27 -17.89
C ARG A 12 37.81 -32.04 -18.71
N ARG A 13 36.95 -31.04 -18.81
CA ARG A 13 37.39 -29.67 -19.15
C ARG A 13 37.45 -28.86 -17.88
N GLN A 14 38.69 -28.50 -17.53
CA GLN A 14 39.03 -27.49 -16.55
C GLN A 14 38.44 -26.15 -17.02
N PHE A 15 37.74 -25.45 -16.14
CA PHE A 15 37.53 -24.00 -16.28
C PHE A 15 38.55 -23.32 -15.37
N SER A 16 39.51 -22.66 -16.01
CA SER A 16 40.47 -21.73 -15.43
C SER A 16 40.69 -20.66 -16.48
N SER A 17 40.16 -19.47 -16.24
CA SER A 17 40.95 -18.23 -16.17
C SER A 17 40.01 -17.03 -16.26
N THR A 18 40.24 -16.15 -15.31
CA THR A 18 39.87 -14.74 -15.26
C THR A 18 40.23 -13.98 -16.53
N ASP A 19 39.47 -12.91 -16.75
CA ASP A 19 39.71 -11.78 -17.65
C ASP A 19 39.51 -12.04 -19.16
N ASP A 20 38.41 -11.49 -19.70
CA ASP A 20 38.43 -10.44 -20.74
C ASP A 20 37.06 -10.36 -21.45
N MET A 21 36.15 -9.51 -20.95
CA MET A 21 35.02 -8.98 -21.72
C MET A 21 34.56 -7.64 -21.10
N THR A 22 35.40 -6.63 -21.25
CA THR A 22 34.95 -5.23 -21.31
C THR A 22 34.50 -4.92 -22.73
N SER A 23 33.23 -4.56 -22.92
CA SER A 23 32.74 -3.51 -23.83
C SER A 23 31.33 -3.80 -24.34
N THR A 24 30.46 -2.79 -24.21
CA THR A 24 29.14 -2.60 -24.86
C THR A 24 28.03 -3.50 -24.29
N ILE A 25 27.00 -2.99 -23.59
CA ILE A 25 26.09 -1.90 -23.98
C ILE A 25 25.77 -1.03 -22.77
N THR A 26 26.20 0.24 -22.80
CA THR A 26 25.61 1.30 -21.98
C THR A 26 24.32 1.75 -22.65
N SER A 27 23.25 0.98 -22.46
CA SER A 27 21.90 1.54 -22.61
C SER A 27 21.58 2.12 -21.26
N ALA A 28 21.80 3.42 -21.08
CA ALA A 28 21.16 4.13 -20.01
C ALA A 28 19.65 3.93 -20.22
N ILE A 29 19.05 3.03 -19.45
CA ILE A 29 17.62 2.97 -19.30
C ILE A 29 17.26 4.33 -18.70
N ILE A 30 16.74 5.23 -19.54
CA ILE A 30 16.15 6.47 -19.08
C ILE A 30 14.80 6.04 -18.50
N THR A 31 14.80 5.55 -17.26
CA THR A 31 13.58 5.47 -16.46
C THR A 31 13.00 6.89 -16.48
N PRO A 32 11.74 7.11 -16.89
CA PRO A 32 11.22 8.46 -16.93
C PRO A 32 11.23 9.01 -15.50
N VAL A 33 12.16 9.94 -15.29
CA VAL A 33 12.45 10.54 -13.99
C VAL A 33 11.28 11.45 -13.65
N TYR A 34 10.80 11.40 -12.40
CA TYR A 34 9.85 12.38 -11.89
C TYR A 34 10.27 13.81 -12.29
N SER A 35 9.34 14.53 -12.90
CA SER A 35 9.46 15.95 -13.21
C SER A 35 8.40 16.71 -12.46
N ARG A 36 8.83 17.71 -11.68
CA ARG A 36 7.92 18.54 -10.89
C ARG A 36 6.84 19.23 -11.73
N SER A 37 7.21 19.77 -12.88
CA SER A 37 6.25 20.46 -13.75
C SER A 37 5.26 19.49 -14.39
N GLU A 38 5.71 18.29 -14.77
CA GLU A 38 4.83 17.26 -15.31
C GLU A 38 3.89 16.74 -14.22
N PHE A 39 4.41 16.45 -13.02
CA PHE A 39 3.60 16.02 -11.88
C PHE A 39 2.49 17.03 -11.54
N LEU A 40 2.81 18.33 -11.48
CA LEU A 40 1.81 19.38 -11.24
C LEU A 40 0.75 19.48 -12.36
N ASN A 41 1.14 19.27 -13.61
CA ASN A 41 0.19 19.25 -14.73
C ASN A 41 -0.70 17.99 -14.69
N ASP A 42 -0.11 16.83 -14.41
CA ASP A 42 -0.80 15.55 -14.37
C ASP A 42 -1.79 15.49 -13.21
N ILE A 43 -1.40 15.87 -12.00
CA ILE A 43 -2.33 15.89 -10.85
C ILE A 43 -3.51 16.83 -11.09
N LYS A 44 -3.29 17.99 -11.73
CA LYS A 44 -4.35 18.94 -12.08
C LYS A 44 -5.29 18.36 -13.15
N LYS A 45 -4.73 17.70 -14.16
CA LYS A 45 -5.51 17.02 -15.21
C LYS A 45 -6.37 15.90 -14.62
N ILE A 46 -5.79 15.08 -13.75
CA ILE A 46 -6.50 13.99 -13.07
C ILE A 46 -7.61 14.56 -12.21
N ALA A 47 -7.32 15.56 -11.37
CA ALA A 47 -8.31 16.17 -10.49
C ALA A 47 -9.50 16.76 -11.27
N ASN A 48 -9.24 17.45 -12.38
CA ASN A 48 -10.30 17.96 -13.25
C ASN A 48 -11.14 16.82 -13.86
N ALA A 49 -10.51 15.73 -14.28
CA ALA A 49 -11.20 14.61 -14.90
C ALA A 49 -12.07 13.82 -13.90
N THR A 50 -11.64 13.71 -12.64
CA THR A 50 -12.40 13.02 -11.57
C THR A 50 -13.29 13.98 -10.76
N ASN A 51 -13.31 15.26 -11.12
CA ASN A 51 -13.98 16.34 -10.39
C ASN A 51 -13.52 16.49 -8.92
N ALA A 52 -12.29 16.07 -8.62
CA ALA A 52 -11.68 16.23 -7.31
C ALA A 52 -11.19 17.67 -7.09
N ALA A 53 -11.20 18.13 -5.84
CA ALA A 53 -10.60 19.40 -5.48
C ALA A 53 -9.07 19.38 -5.70
N TYR A 54 -8.51 20.50 -6.15
CA TYR A 54 -7.08 20.67 -6.35
C TYR A 54 -6.60 22.04 -5.90
N SER A 55 -5.50 22.06 -5.15
CA SER A 55 -4.80 23.26 -4.72
C SER A 55 -3.34 23.16 -5.13
N GLU A 56 -2.96 23.95 -6.13
CA GLU A 56 -1.58 24.02 -6.59
C GLU A 56 -0.65 24.50 -5.48
N SER A 57 -1.09 25.46 -4.66
CA SER A 57 -0.29 25.96 -3.53
C SER A 57 -0.05 24.90 -2.45
N SER A 58 -1.09 24.12 -2.10
CA SER A 58 -0.95 23.01 -1.16
C SER A 58 -0.01 21.93 -1.69
N THR A 59 -0.17 21.58 -2.97
CA THR A 59 0.69 20.58 -3.64
C THR A 59 2.13 21.06 -3.69
N VAL A 60 2.37 22.32 -4.08
CA VAL A 60 3.71 22.94 -4.09
C VAL A 60 4.34 22.97 -2.71
N ALA A 61 3.57 23.22 -1.64
CA ALA A 61 4.09 23.17 -0.27
C ALA A 61 4.57 21.76 0.11
N VAL A 62 3.82 20.71 -0.26
CA VAL A 62 4.25 19.32 -0.08
C VAL A 62 5.54 19.04 -0.85
N LEU A 63 5.57 19.42 -2.13
CA LEU A 63 6.74 19.20 -2.97
C LEU A 63 7.97 19.94 -2.43
N ASN A 64 7.83 21.14 -1.87
CA ASN A 64 8.96 21.85 -1.27
C ASN A 64 9.60 21.11 -0.09
N VAL A 65 8.83 20.29 0.64
CA VAL A 65 9.33 19.50 1.77
C VAL A 65 9.90 18.16 1.32
N PHE A 66 9.27 17.51 0.33
CA PHE A 66 9.55 16.13 -0.05
C PHE A 66 10.15 15.95 -1.46
N GLU A 67 10.51 17.02 -2.17
CA GLU A 67 10.95 17.00 -3.58
C GLU A 67 11.99 15.91 -3.88
N ASP A 68 13.01 15.78 -3.02
CA ASP A 68 14.08 14.81 -3.21
C ASP A 68 13.55 13.37 -3.16
N TYR A 69 12.52 13.10 -2.36
CA TYR A 69 11.90 11.79 -2.31
C TYR A 69 11.00 11.56 -3.52
N PHE A 70 10.25 12.56 -4.00
CA PHE A 70 9.50 12.43 -5.25
C PHE A 70 10.42 12.08 -6.43
N ARG A 71 11.68 12.55 -6.43
CA ARG A 71 12.67 12.22 -7.47
C ARG A 71 13.19 10.79 -7.41
N ASN A 72 13.20 10.16 -6.24
CA ASN A 72 13.98 8.95 -5.98
C ASN A 72 13.16 7.76 -5.44
N GLU A 73 11.90 7.98 -5.11
CA GLU A 73 11.04 6.99 -4.46
C GLU A 73 9.78 6.74 -5.30
N VAL A 74 8.94 5.81 -4.85
CA VAL A 74 7.72 5.43 -5.57
C VAL A 74 6.60 6.41 -5.28
N ILE A 75 5.93 6.84 -6.34
CA ILE A 75 4.76 7.71 -6.31
C ILE A 75 3.57 6.93 -6.88
N ILE A 76 2.43 7.00 -6.21
CA ILE A 76 1.15 6.53 -6.74
C ILE A 76 0.11 7.64 -6.68
N PHE A 77 -0.91 7.54 -7.53
CA PHE A 77 -2.17 8.26 -7.34
C PHE A 77 -3.26 7.32 -6.83
N ARG A 78 -4.23 7.86 -6.10
CA ARG A 78 -5.39 7.12 -5.60
C ARG A 78 -6.65 7.96 -5.71
N ALA A 79 -7.71 7.35 -6.24
CA ALA A 79 -9.05 7.92 -6.32
C ALA A 79 -10.10 6.92 -5.80
N THR A 80 -11.35 7.37 -5.72
CA THR A 80 -12.50 6.52 -5.38
C THR A 80 -13.59 6.61 -6.45
N ASP A 81 -14.59 5.73 -6.38
CA ASP A 81 -15.77 5.79 -7.26
C ASP A 81 -16.83 6.79 -6.77
N ARG A 82 -16.56 7.52 -5.69
CA ARG A 82 -17.43 8.60 -5.22
C ARG A 82 -17.20 9.87 -6.04
N PRO A 83 -18.26 10.47 -6.60
CA PRO A 83 -18.13 11.71 -7.34
C PRO A 83 -17.53 12.83 -6.48
N GLY A 84 -16.48 13.48 -6.98
CA GLY A 84 -15.83 14.63 -6.32
C GLY A 84 -15.08 14.31 -5.03
N ASP A 85 -14.83 13.03 -4.73
CA ASP A 85 -13.99 12.64 -3.60
C ASP A 85 -12.51 13.01 -3.84
N ALA A 86 -11.71 12.93 -2.79
CA ALA A 86 -10.31 13.30 -2.80
C ALA A 86 -9.49 12.56 -3.88
N LEU A 87 -8.70 13.32 -4.64
CA LEU A 87 -7.55 12.77 -5.37
C LEU A 87 -6.37 12.79 -4.42
N ASN A 88 -5.82 11.61 -4.15
CA ASN A 88 -4.65 11.46 -3.31
C ASN A 88 -3.43 11.05 -4.11
N TYR A 89 -2.25 11.41 -3.60
CA TYR A 89 -0.97 10.88 -4.06
C TYR A 89 -0.17 10.41 -2.85
N ARG A 90 0.53 9.28 -2.98
CA ARG A 90 1.31 8.70 -1.89
C ARG A 90 2.75 8.48 -2.32
N LEU A 91 3.65 8.73 -1.38
CA LEU A 91 5.09 8.56 -1.52
C LEU A 91 5.53 7.35 -0.67
N PHE A 92 5.98 6.27 -1.31
CA PHE A 92 6.52 5.09 -0.60
C PHE A 92 8.04 5.22 -0.54
N ILE A 93 8.54 5.44 0.66
CA ILE A 93 9.97 5.65 0.92
C ILE A 93 10.59 4.32 1.35
N HIS A 94 11.61 3.85 0.63
CA HIS A 94 12.26 2.57 0.92
C HIS A 94 13.25 2.64 2.09
N LYS A 95 13.75 3.83 2.40
CA LYS A 95 14.66 4.06 3.53
C LYS A 95 13.90 4.50 4.77
N ASN A 96 14.46 4.20 5.94
CA ASN A 96 13.94 4.74 7.18
C ASN A 96 14.27 6.24 7.27
N VAL A 97 13.23 7.07 7.19
CA VAL A 97 13.30 8.53 7.18
C VAL A 97 12.25 9.05 8.14
N ASP A 98 12.60 10.06 8.93
CA ASP A 98 11.68 10.72 9.83
C ASP A 98 10.83 11.77 9.09
N THR A 99 9.84 11.26 8.35
CA THR A 99 8.88 12.10 7.60
C THR A 99 8.01 12.96 8.52
N LEU A 100 7.86 12.59 9.80
CA LEU A 100 7.10 13.36 10.78
C LEU A 100 7.82 14.65 11.15
N SER A 101 9.10 14.56 11.49
CA SER A 101 9.90 15.76 11.75
C SER A 101 9.92 16.68 10.52
N MET A 102 10.11 16.12 9.33
CA MET A 102 10.05 16.89 8.07
C MET A 102 8.69 17.59 7.88
N ALA A 103 7.57 16.89 8.11
CA ALA A 103 6.24 17.45 7.96
C ALA A 103 5.94 18.55 9.00
N LYS A 104 6.39 18.38 10.25
CA LYS A 104 6.26 19.38 11.32
C LYS A 104 7.08 20.63 11.00
N GLU A 105 8.35 20.48 10.62
CA GLU A 105 9.24 21.58 10.22
C GLU A 105 8.72 22.33 8.98
N GLY A 106 8.21 21.58 8.00
CA GLY A 106 7.58 22.10 6.79
C GLY A 106 6.17 22.68 7.01
N LYS A 107 5.64 22.67 8.24
CA LYS A 107 4.29 23.13 8.60
C LYS A 107 3.17 22.43 7.83
N LEU A 108 3.40 21.19 7.41
CA LEU A 108 2.41 20.31 6.80
C LEU A 108 1.63 19.50 7.86
N LEU A 109 2.15 19.44 9.08
CA LEU A 109 1.55 18.73 10.20
C LEU A 109 1.64 19.57 11.47
N ASP A 110 0.52 19.67 12.19
CA ASP A 110 0.49 20.28 13.52
C ASP A 110 1.30 19.40 14.51
N PRO A 111 2.34 19.95 15.16
CA PRO A 111 3.16 19.18 16.11
C PRO A 111 2.38 18.69 17.34
N GLU A 112 1.21 19.24 17.64
CA GLU A 112 0.35 18.84 18.76
C GLU A 112 -0.84 17.96 18.33
N HIS A 113 -0.84 17.48 17.09
CA HIS A 113 -1.95 16.68 16.57
C HIS A 113 -2.12 15.36 17.34
N GLN A 114 -3.31 15.08 17.86
CA GLN A 114 -3.58 13.90 18.72
C GLN A 114 -3.19 12.55 18.09
N MET A 115 -3.31 12.43 16.76
CA MET A 115 -2.93 11.22 16.02
C MET A 115 -1.42 10.95 15.99
N LEU A 116 -0.58 11.89 16.45
CA LEU A 116 0.86 11.66 16.59
C LEU A 116 1.16 10.63 17.67
N THR A 117 0.39 10.57 18.76
CA THR A 117 0.63 9.63 19.87
C THR A 117 0.68 8.16 19.42
N PRO A 118 -0.37 7.58 18.81
CA PRO A 118 -0.30 6.19 18.37
C PRO A 118 0.78 5.96 17.30
N LEU A 119 1.04 6.96 16.46
CA LEU A 119 2.03 6.86 15.41
C LEU A 119 3.46 6.81 15.96
N GLU A 120 3.82 7.72 16.86
CA GLU A 120 5.14 7.77 17.50
C GLU A 120 5.41 6.52 18.34
N ILE A 121 4.39 6.00 19.03
CA ILE A 121 4.46 4.71 19.73
C ILE A 121 4.82 3.61 18.74
N TRP A 122 4.09 3.47 17.64
CA TRP A 122 4.37 2.42 16.65
C TRP A 122 5.69 2.61 15.92
N CYS A 123 6.10 3.85 15.63
CA CYS A 123 7.43 4.15 15.09
C CYS A 123 8.55 3.65 16.03
N SER A 124 8.36 3.74 17.35
CA SER A 124 9.38 3.33 18.33
C SER A 124 9.52 1.82 18.52
N LEU A 125 8.54 1.04 18.03
CA LEU A 125 8.57 -0.41 18.13
C LEU A 125 9.73 -0.99 17.30
N TYR A 126 10.15 -2.20 17.67
CA TYR A 126 11.12 -2.99 16.89
C TYR A 126 12.42 -2.24 16.61
N GLN A 127 12.95 -1.52 17.62
CA GLN A 127 14.19 -0.73 17.49
C GLN A 127 14.10 0.37 16.41
N ASN A 128 12.93 0.98 16.25
CA ASN A 128 12.65 2.00 15.24
C ASN A 128 12.75 1.50 13.79
N GLU A 129 12.54 0.21 13.55
CA GLU A 129 12.54 -0.39 12.21
C GLU A 129 11.37 0.06 11.30
N PRO A 130 10.14 0.35 11.78
CA PRO A 130 9.03 0.73 10.91
C PRO A 130 9.35 1.94 10.01
N GLN A 131 9.02 1.81 8.73
CA GLN A 131 9.29 2.81 7.70
C GLN A 131 8.08 3.72 7.48
N GLN A 132 8.31 5.03 7.48
CA GLN A 132 7.24 6.02 7.33
C GLN A 132 7.00 6.39 5.86
N TRP A 133 5.73 6.39 5.45
CA TRP A 133 5.28 6.85 4.14
C TRP A 133 4.20 7.92 4.29
N CYS A 134 4.08 8.80 3.31
CA CYS A 134 3.14 9.93 3.37
C CYS A 134 2.06 9.83 2.30
N ASP A 135 0.81 10.03 2.70
CA ASP A 135 -0.35 10.13 1.83
C ASP A 135 -0.85 11.57 1.84
N PHE A 136 -0.97 12.16 0.67
CA PHE A 136 -1.32 13.56 0.47
C PHE A 136 -2.63 13.66 -0.31
N ASP A 137 -3.41 14.68 -0.03
CA ASP A 137 -4.57 15.11 -0.78
C ASP A 137 -4.18 16.28 -1.68
N ALA A 138 -4.61 16.22 -2.95
CA ALA A 138 -4.29 17.20 -3.98
C ALA A 138 -4.76 18.63 -3.63
N ASN A 139 -5.72 18.78 -2.72
CA ASN A 139 -6.22 20.03 -2.21
C ASN A 139 -5.68 20.39 -0.82
N ALA A 140 -5.60 19.41 0.09
CA ALA A 140 -5.34 19.65 1.52
C ALA A 140 -3.90 19.38 1.98
N GLY A 141 -3.04 18.80 1.13
CA GLY A 141 -1.67 18.44 1.54
C GLY A 141 -1.65 17.13 2.36
N LEU A 142 -0.81 17.05 3.40
CA LEU A 142 -0.65 15.81 4.17
C LEU A 142 -1.96 15.38 4.85
N VAL A 143 -2.43 14.16 4.55
CA VAL A 143 -3.64 13.58 5.14
C VAL A 143 -3.37 12.37 6.00
N LYS A 144 -2.38 11.54 5.63
CA LYS A 144 -2.03 10.34 6.41
C LYS A 144 -0.53 10.12 6.46
N THR A 145 -0.12 9.49 7.56
CA THR A 145 1.17 8.79 7.61
C THR A 145 0.91 7.30 7.75
N TRP A 146 1.61 6.55 6.92
CA TRP A 146 1.60 5.09 6.91
C TRP A 146 2.91 4.59 7.50
N LEU A 147 2.84 3.45 8.20
CA LEU A 147 4.01 2.71 8.64
C LEU A 147 4.01 1.34 7.97
N HIS A 148 5.08 1.06 7.24
CA HIS A 148 5.43 -0.28 6.81
C HIS A 148 6.27 -0.95 7.89
N LEU A 149 5.76 -2.05 8.46
CA LEU A 149 6.37 -2.69 9.62
C LEU A 149 7.60 -3.56 9.28
N VAL A 150 7.99 -3.59 8.00
CA VAL A 150 9.12 -4.32 7.39
C VAL A 150 9.00 -5.85 7.45
N ALA A 151 8.28 -6.38 8.44
CA ALA A 151 7.90 -7.76 8.62
C ALA A 151 6.44 -7.86 9.10
N LEU A 152 5.85 -9.06 9.01
CA LEU A 152 4.56 -9.33 9.65
C LEU A 152 4.73 -9.21 11.18
N ARG A 153 3.91 -8.38 11.82
CA ARG A 153 3.93 -8.18 13.27
C ARG A 153 2.63 -8.65 13.91
N PRO A 154 2.67 -9.29 15.10
CA PRO A 154 1.46 -9.64 15.81
C PRO A 154 0.62 -8.40 16.13
N VAL A 155 -0.67 -8.41 15.80
CA VAL A 155 -1.60 -7.31 16.13
C VAL A 155 -1.60 -6.99 17.63
N LYS A 156 -1.39 -8.01 18.47
CA LYS A 156 -1.31 -7.87 19.91
C LYS A 156 -0.23 -6.87 20.30
N GLU A 157 0.97 -6.95 19.71
CA GLU A 157 2.07 -6.06 20.05
C GLU A 157 1.74 -4.60 19.73
N LEU A 158 1.05 -4.35 18.62
CA LEU A 158 0.62 -3.00 18.23
C LEU A 158 -0.49 -2.45 19.12
N LEU A 159 -1.49 -3.27 19.46
CA LEU A 159 -2.65 -2.82 20.23
C LEU A 159 -2.41 -2.81 21.75
N THR A 160 -1.39 -3.51 22.24
CA THR A 160 -1.01 -3.51 23.66
C THR A 160 0.26 -2.71 23.94
N ALA A 161 0.78 -1.97 22.96
CA ALA A 161 1.94 -1.11 23.17
C ALA A 161 1.64 -0.05 24.25
N PRO A 162 2.58 0.24 25.17
CA PRO A 162 2.36 1.25 26.19
C PRO A 162 1.96 2.61 25.59
N GLY A 163 0.86 3.18 26.10
CA GLY A 163 0.29 4.45 25.61
C GLY A 163 -0.83 4.30 24.58
N ILE A 164 -1.04 3.09 24.03
CA ILE A 164 -2.23 2.82 23.21
C ILE A 164 -3.47 2.69 24.12
N PRO A 165 -4.57 3.40 23.83
CA PRO A 165 -5.81 3.31 24.61
C PRO A 165 -6.34 1.88 24.74
N SER A 166 -6.80 1.51 25.94
CA SER A 166 -7.38 0.19 26.23
C SER A 166 -8.66 -0.08 25.42
N THR A 167 -9.34 0.96 24.95
CA THR A 167 -10.47 0.87 24.01
C THR A 167 -10.07 0.18 22.71
N LEU A 168 -8.90 0.48 22.15
CA LEU A 168 -8.39 -0.20 20.95
C LEU A 168 -8.01 -1.66 21.25
N GLN A 169 -7.37 -1.90 22.40
CA GLN A 169 -7.03 -3.25 22.86
C GLN A 169 -8.26 -4.14 23.02
N SER A 170 -9.42 -3.58 23.38
CA SER A 170 -10.66 -4.34 23.58
C SER A 170 -11.13 -5.12 22.34
N HIS A 171 -10.71 -4.71 21.14
CA HIS A 171 -11.02 -5.42 19.88
C HIS A 171 -10.15 -6.63 19.62
N LEU A 172 -9.04 -6.81 20.36
CA LEU A 172 -8.08 -7.87 20.10
C LEU A 172 -8.72 -9.27 20.02
N PRO A 173 -9.60 -9.69 20.95
CA PRO A 173 -10.24 -11.01 20.85
C PRO A 173 -11.08 -11.18 19.58
N THR A 174 -11.82 -10.14 19.18
CA THR A 174 -12.67 -10.15 17.98
C THR A 174 -11.81 -10.25 16.71
N LEU A 175 -10.75 -9.44 16.61
CA LEU A 175 -9.84 -9.45 15.47
C LEU A 175 -9.15 -10.82 15.34
N GLN A 176 -8.60 -11.35 16.43
CA GLN A 176 -7.93 -12.66 16.42
C GLN A 176 -8.91 -13.80 16.08
N GLY A 177 -10.16 -13.72 16.56
CA GLY A 177 -11.22 -14.67 16.21
C GLY A 177 -11.55 -14.72 14.71
N LEU A 178 -11.28 -13.64 13.97
CA LEU A 178 -11.43 -13.57 12.51
C LEU A 178 -10.15 -13.96 11.75
N GLY A 179 -9.10 -14.36 12.47
CA GLY A 179 -7.79 -14.68 11.90
C GLY A 179 -6.88 -13.47 11.67
N PHE A 180 -7.25 -12.29 12.16
CA PHE A 180 -6.50 -11.04 11.98
C PHE A 180 -5.33 -10.95 12.97
N ASN A 181 -4.39 -11.89 12.86
CA ASN A 181 -3.30 -12.06 13.81
C ASN A 181 -2.06 -11.26 13.45
N MET A 182 -1.81 -11.07 12.15
CA MET A 182 -0.57 -10.49 11.63
C MET A 182 -0.87 -9.21 10.86
N VAL A 183 -0.12 -8.15 11.17
CA VAL A 183 -0.24 -6.81 10.60
C VAL A 183 0.99 -6.53 9.75
N TRP A 184 0.76 -5.92 8.60
CA TRP A 184 1.82 -5.56 7.66
C TRP A 184 1.98 -4.04 7.53
N PHE A 185 0.87 -3.31 7.54
CA PHE A 185 0.88 -1.85 7.58
C PHE A 185 -0.02 -1.33 8.70
N VAL A 186 0.29 -0.15 9.20
CA VAL A 186 -0.66 0.71 9.91
C VAL A 186 -0.66 2.09 9.28
N SER A 187 -1.72 2.86 9.44
CA SER A 187 -1.72 4.26 9.03
C SER A 187 -2.58 5.10 9.96
N VAL A 188 -2.23 6.37 10.15
CA VAL A 188 -3.06 7.36 10.86
C VAL A 188 -3.57 8.41 9.88
N ASP A 189 -4.84 8.78 10.00
CA ASP A 189 -5.50 9.83 9.24
C ASP A 189 -5.73 11.03 10.15
N TYR A 190 -5.03 12.12 9.86
CA TYR A 190 -5.05 13.34 10.66
C TYR A 190 -6.41 14.04 10.55
N HIS A 191 -7.02 14.03 9.36
CA HIS A 191 -8.26 14.78 9.09
C HIS A 191 -9.48 14.07 9.67
N LYS A 192 -9.46 12.74 9.71
CA LYS A 192 -10.60 11.93 10.18
C LYS A 192 -10.43 11.43 11.61
N ASN A 193 -9.27 11.64 12.23
CA ASN A 193 -8.91 11.09 13.53
C ASN A 193 -9.16 9.57 13.59
N THR A 194 -8.69 8.87 12.56
CA THR A 194 -8.82 7.42 12.44
C THR A 194 -7.47 6.77 12.23
N LEU A 195 -7.32 5.53 12.69
CA LEU A 195 -6.22 4.65 12.31
C LEU A 195 -6.73 3.52 11.42
N ASN A 196 -5.90 3.02 10.52
CA ASN A 196 -6.15 1.81 9.77
C ASN A 196 -5.08 0.77 10.14
N ILE A 197 -5.50 -0.46 10.36
CA ILE A 197 -4.62 -1.61 10.59
C ILE A 197 -4.80 -2.57 9.42
N TYR A 198 -3.72 -2.87 8.71
CA TYR A 198 -3.73 -3.70 7.51
C TYR A 198 -3.20 -5.08 7.85
N PHE A 199 -4.13 -6.02 7.91
CA PHE A 199 -3.88 -7.41 8.19
C PHE A 199 -3.55 -8.16 6.91
N LEU A 200 -2.67 -9.15 7.03
CA LEU A 200 -2.52 -10.19 6.05
C LEU A 200 -3.11 -11.48 6.62
N VAL A 201 -4.15 -11.98 5.98
CA VAL A 201 -4.91 -13.16 6.41
C VAL A 201 -4.54 -14.34 5.52
N GLN A 202 -4.23 -15.49 6.12
CA GLN A 202 -3.87 -16.69 5.36
C GLN A 202 -5.10 -17.39 4.76
N GLY A 203 -4.89 -17.98 3.59
CA GLY A 203 -5.88 -18.83 2.92
C GLY A 203 -6.93 -18.06 2.12
N ASP A 204 -7.90 -18.81 1.61
CA ASP A 204 -8.98 -18.29 0.78
C ASP A 204 -10.03 -17.54 1.61
N LEU A 205 -10.56 -16.45 1.06
CA LEU A 205 -11.69 -15.75 1.64
C LEU A 205 -13.00 -16.50 1.33
N SER A 206 -13.69 -16.96 2.37
CA SER A 206 -15.05 -17.50 2.24
C SER A 206 -16.11 -16.40 2.30
N LYS A 207 -17.33 -16.70 1.81
CA LYS A 207 -18.45 -15.75 1.88
C LYS A 207 -18.82 -15.42 3.33
N ASP A 208 -18.94 -16.43 4.18
CA ASP A 208 -19.26 -16.25 5.60
C ASP A 208 -18.20 -15.39 6.31
N GLN A 209 -16.92 -15.56 5.97
CA GLN A 209 -15.86 -14.73 6.52
C GLN A 209 -15.96 -13.29 6.01
N ALA A 210 -16.23 -13.07 4.71
CA ALA A 210 -16.45 -11.72 4.18
C ALA A 210 -17.61 -11.00 4.88
N ASP A 211 -18.67 -11.74 5.22
CA ASP A 211 -19.86 -11.22 5.91
C ASP A 211 -19.54 -10.84 7.35
N GLN A 212 -18.80 -11.68 8.06
CA GLN A 212 -18.32 -11.37 9.41
C GLN A 212 -17.39 -10.15 9.42
N ILE A 213 -16.48 -10.04 8.45
CA ILE A 213 -15.52 -8.93 8.34
C ILE A 213 -16.25 -7.61 8.07
N THR A 214 -17.18 -7.58 7.11
CA THR A 214 -17.98 -6.38 6.81
C THR A 214 -18.91 -6.00 7.97
N GLY A 215 -19.41 -7.01 8.69
CA GLY A 215 -20.18 -6.84 9.92
C GLY A 215 -19.43 -6.09 11.03
N LEU A 216 -18.10 -6.12 11.07
CA LEU A 216 -17.30 -5.31 12.02
C LEU A 216 -17.59 -3.81 11.88
N ALA A 217 -17.86 -3.35 10.65
CA ALA A 217 -18.17 -1.96 10.36
C ALA A 217 -19.66 -1.62 10.46
N GLY A 218 -20.51 -2.58 10.86
CA GLY A 218 -21.96 -2.46 10.77
C GLY A 218 -22.44 -2.24 9.33
N SER A 219 -21.69 -2.73 8.34
CA SER A 219 -22.08 -2.73 6.93
C SER A 219 -22.94 -3.94 6.61
N GLU A 220 -23.78 -3.81 5.59
CA GLU A 220 -24.37 -4.97 4.92
C GLU A 220 -23.24 -5.85 4.33
N PRO A 221 -23.48 -7.17 4.23
CA PRO A 221 -22.59 -8.09 3.52
C PRO A 221 -22.29 -7.66 2.08
N PRO A 222 -21.13 -8.04 1.50
CA PRO A 222 -20.89 -7.85 0.08
C PRO A 222 -21.99 -8.51 -0.75
N THR A 223 -22.43 -7.82 -1.80
CA THR A 223 -23.32 -8.42 -2.80
C THR A 223 -22.64 -9.62 -3.47
N LYS A 224 -23.43 -10.49 -4.10
CA LYS A 224 -22.90 -11.65 -4.82
C LYS A 224 -21.81 -11.25 -5.84
N THR A 225 -22.08 -10.22 -6.65
CA THR A 225 -21.14 -9.74 -7.68
C THR A 225 -19.88 -9.16 -7.05
N GLU A 226 -20.00 -8.37 -5.97
CA GLU A 226 -18.82 -7.83 -5.28
C GLU A 226 -17.97 -8.92 -4.67
N PHE A 227 -18.58 -9.94 -4.06
CA PHE A 227 -17.84 -11.06 -3.50
C PHE A 227 -17.13 -11.87 -4.59
N GLU A 228 -17.79 -12.14 -5.71
CA GLU A 228 -17.18 -12.83 -6.86
C GLU A 228 -16.00 -12.03 -7.42
N ASP A 229 -16.12 -10.71 -7.53
CA ASP A 229 -15.02 -9.82 -7.94
C ASP A 229 -13.85 -9.86 -6.96
N ILE A 230 -14.13 -9.74 -5.65
CA ILE A 230 -13.12 -9.81 -4.58
C ILE A 230 -12.39 -11.15 -4.67
N GLN A 231 -13.13 -12.26 -4.64
CA GLN A 231 -12.57 -13.61 -4.62
C GLN A 231 -11.71 -13.91 -5.85
N LYS A 232 -12.09 -13.38 -7.02
CA LYS A 232 -11.34 -13.55 -8.26
C LYS A 232 -10.00 -12.82 -8.25
N LEU A 233 -9.91 -11.68 -7.56
CA LEU A 233 -8.77 -10.75 -7.68
C LEU A 233 -7.81 -10.76 -6.50
N ILE A 234 -8.22 -11.26 -5.34
CA ILE A 234 -7.31 -11.47 -4.20
C ILE A 234 -6.42 -12.70 -4.43
N ASP A 235 -5.26 -12.74 -3.78
CA ASP A 235 -4.38 -13.92 -3.82
C ASP A 235 -4.98 -15.04 -2.94
N PRO A 236 -5.22 -16.25 -3.49
CA PRO A 236 -5.81 -17.36 -2.74
C PRO A 236 -4.90 -17.90 -1.62
N ARG A 237 -3.60 -17.56 -1.63
CA ARG A 237 -2.66 -17.93 -0.57
C ARG A 237 -2.80 -17.04 0.67
N GLY A 238 -3.35 -15.85 0.49
CA GLY A 238 -3.63 -14.91 1.57
C GLY A 238 -3.97 -13.52 1.05
N TYR A 239 -4.82 -12.81 1.78
CA TYR A 239 -5.40 -11.55 1.34
C TYR A 239 -5.22 -10.43 2.37
N PHE A 240 -5.23 -9.19 1.87
CA PHE A 240 -5.11 -8.01 2.71
C PHE A 240 -6.49 -7.46 3.09
N VAL A 241 -6.65 -7.18 4.39
CA VAL A 241 -7.82 -6.49 4.94
C VAL A 241 -7.37 -5.30 5.76
N ALA A 242 -7.99 -4.14 5.54
CA ALA A 242 -7.84 -3.00 6.45
C ALA A 242 -9.04 -2.88 7.38
N VAL A 243 -8.79 -2.67 8.67
CA VAL A 243 -9.80 -2.23 9.64
C VAL A 243 -9.52 -0.79 9.99
N THR A 244 -10.48 0.11 9.74
CA THR A 244 -10.43 1.51 10.16
C THR A 244 -11.07 1.64 11.54
N MET A 245 -10.40 2.32 12.47
CA MET A 245 -10.91 2.61 13.81
C MET A 245 -10.85 4.10 14.10
N ARG A 246 -11.88 4.67 14.74
CA ARG A 246 -11.81 6.02 15.32
C ARG A 246 -10.90 6.03 16.54
N TYR A 247 -10.10 7.08 16.68
CA TYR A 247 -9.23 7.27 17.82
C TYR A 247 -9.75 8.39 18.72
N PRO A 248 -9.79 8.20 20.05
CA PRO A 248 -9.45 6.98 20.80
C PRO A 248 -10.63 6.01 21.01
N GLU A 249 -11.84 6.30 20.54
CA GLU A 249 -13.07 5.57 20.91
C GLU A 249 -13.12 4.13 20.40
N ALA A 250 -12.26 3.79 19.45
CA ALA A 250 -12.15 2.46 18.84
C ALA A 250 -13.43 1.97 18.15
N THR A 251 -14.35 2.87 17.76
CA THR A 251 -15.45 2.45 16.86
C THR A 251 -14.87 2.09 15.49
N ILE A 252 -15.39 1.04 14.86
CA ILE A 252 -14.94 0.58 13.53
C ILE A 252 -15.93 1.12 12.49
N PRO A 253 -15.71 2.30 11.87
CA PRO A 253 -16.62 2.81 10.86
C PRO A 253 -16.51 2.08 9.52
N ARG A 254 -15.43 1.32 9.29
CA ARG A 254 -15.09 0.82 7.97
C ARG A 254 -14.11 -0.35 7.98
N VAL A 255 -14.29 -1.27 7.04
CA VAL A 255 -13.31 -2.27 6.65
C VAL A 255 -13.07 -2.22 5.14
N ALA A 256 -11.97 -2.79 4.66
CA ALA A 256 -11.74 -2.91 3.22
C ALA A 256 -10.91 -4.14 2.84
N PHE A 257 -11.26 -4.77 1.72
CA PHE A 257 -10.47 -5.84 1.09
C PHE A 257 -9.62 -5.25 -0.03
N TYR A 258 -8.40 -5.76 -0.23
CA TYR A 258 -7.47 -5.26 -1.24
C TYR A 258 -7.01 -6.36 -2.19
N ALA A 259 -7.10 -6.10 -3.49
CA ALA A 259 -6.41 -6.81 -4.55
C ALA A 259 -5.18 -5.99 -4.96
N LEU A 260 -3.99 -6.58 -4.83
CA LEU A 260 -2.71 -5.90 -5.05
C LEU A 260 -2.07 -6.30 -6.37
N ASN A 261 -1.20 -5.43 -6.89
CA ASN A 261 -0.35 -5.69 -8.07
C ASN A 261 -1.14 -6.19 -9.30
N LEU A 262 -2.31 -5.61 -9.52
CA LEU A 262 -3.11 -5.85 -10.71
C LEU A 262 -2.46 -5.12 -11.90
N LEU A 263 -2.58 -5.67 -13.10
CA LEU A 263 -2.36 -4.86 -14.30
C LEU A 263 -3.54 -3.88 -14.47
N PRO A 264 -3.31 -2.64 -14.94
CA PRO A 264 -4.39 -1.67 -15.11
C PRO A 264 -5.57 -2.16 -15.97
N ASP A 265 -5.32 -3.04 -16.94
CA ASP A 265 -6.33 -3.65 -17.82
C ASP A 265 -7.13 -4.79 -17.16
N GLN A 266 -6.65 -5.31 -16.02
CA GLN A 266 -7.34 -6.34 -15.23
C GLN A 266 -8.35 -5.74 -14.23
N VAL A 267 -8.32 -4.43 -14.02
CA VAL A 267 -9.19 -3.74 -13.06
C VAL A 267 -10.63 -3.71 -13.60
N PRO A 268 -11.63 -4.32 -12.91
CA PRO A 268 -13.00 -4.48 -13.41
C PRO A 268 -13.86 -3.20 -13.26
N ILE A 269 -13.33 -2.05 -13.70
CA ILE A 269 -14.01 -0.76 -13.66
C ILE A 269 -14.42 -0.35 -15.08
N LYS A 270 -15.74 -0.35 -15.32
CA LYS A 270 -16.31 -0.11 -16.66
C LYS A 270 -16.73 1.34 -16.89
N GLU A 271 -17.14 2.04 -15.84
CA GLU A 271 -17.73 3.38 -15.93
C GLU A 271 -17.52 4.19 -14.65
N GLY A 272 -17.94 5.45 -14.67
CA GLY A 272 -17.90 6.36 -13.52
C GLY A 272 -16.51 6.98 -13.23
N PRO A 273 -16.35 7.61 -12.06
CA PRO A 273 -15.13 8.37 -11.71
C PRO A 273 -13.85 7.54 -11.77
N LEU A 274 -13.88 6.28 -11.35
CA LEU A 274 -12.70 5.41 -11.42
C LEU A 274 -12.31 5.02 -12.84
N ARG A 275 -13.26 4.93 -13.78
CA ARG A 275 -12.94 4.71 -15.20
C ARG A 275 -12.23 5.92 -15.75
N GLN A 276 -12.74 7.11 -15.48
CA GLN A 276 -12.11 8.38 -15.86
C GLN A 276 -10.71 8.51 -15.26
N PHE A 277 -10.54 8.17 -13.98
CA PHE A 277 -9.24 8.13 -13.32
C PHE A 277 -8.26 7.20 -14.05
N LEU A 278 -8.70 5.97 -14.36
CA LEU A 278 -7.90 4.99 -15.08
C LEU A 278 -7.53 5.42 -16.52
N ASP A 279 -8.41 6.17 -17.19
CA ASP A 279 -8.16 6.69 -18.55
C ASP A 279 -7.14 7.83 -18.60
N VAL A 280 -7.07 8.65 -17.55
CA VAL A 280 -6.29 9.90 -17.57
C VAL A 280 -5.03 9.87 -16.73
N CYS A 281 -4.96 8.99 -15.72
CA CYS A 281 -3.81 8.88 -14.83
C CYS A 281 -2.64 8.22 -15.59
N PRO A 282 -1.53 8.93 -15.83
CA PRO A 282 -0.38 8.33 -16.47
C PRO A 282 0.34 7.39 -15.53
N SER A 283 1.10 6.48 -16.11
CA SER A 283 2.11 5.67 -15.42
C SER A 283 3.40 5.78 -16.22
N TYR A 284 4.46 6.18 -15.53
CA TYR A 284 5.81 6.29 -16.05
C TYR A 284 6.70 5.11 -15.61
N ASP A 285 6.14 4.18 -14.84
CA ASP A 285 6.79 2.91 -14.49
C ASP A 285 6.95 2.03 -15.73
N GLU A 286 8.07 1.30 -15.83
CA GLU A 286 8.23 0.28 -16.87
C GLU A 286 7.17 -0.82 -16.75
N ARG A 287 6.73 -1.10 -15.52
CA ARG A 287 5.73 -2.11 -15.20
C ARG A 287 4.57 -1.48 -14.44
N PRO A 288 3.56 -0.93 -15.15
CA PRO A 288 2.38 -0.36 -14.54
C PRO A 288 1.70 -1.36 -13.61
N ALA A 289 1.26 -0.87 -12.45
CA ALA A 289 0.56 -1.67 -11.47
C ALA A 289 -0.58 -0.87 -10.84
N ALA A 290 -1.60 -1.60 -10.41
CA ALA A 290 -2.80 -1.09 -9.78
C ALA A 290 -3.11 -1.83 -8.47
N VAL A 291 -3.78 -1.14 -7.56
CA VAL A 291 -4.41 -1.71 -6.36
C VAL A 291 -5.88 -1.36 -6.39
N LEU A 292 -6.75 -2.36 -6.28
CA LEU A 292 -8.18 -2.16 -6.14
C LEU A 292 -8.60 -2.54 -4.72
N ALA A 293 -9.40 -1.70 -4.08
CA ALA A 293 -9.97 -2.00 -2.78
C ALA A 293 -11.48 -1.81 -2.76
N TRP A 294 -12.18 -2.72 -2.07
CA TRP A 294 -13.61 -2.61 -1.77
C TRP A 294 -13.76 -2.21 -0.32
N SER A 295 -14.31 -1.02 -0.08
CA SER A 295 -14.44 -0.45 1.24
C SER A 295 -15.89 -0.49 1.69
N PHE A 296 -16.16 -1.11 2.83
CA PHE A 296 -17.48 -1.31 3.40
C PHE A 296 -17.62 -0.48 4.68
N GLY A 297 -18.70 0.30 4.79
CA GLY A 297 -18.96 1.19 5.91
C GLY A 297 -20.42 1.18 6.34
N GLN A 298 -20.67 1.67 7.56
CA GLN A 298 -22.01 1.69 8.15
C GLN A 298 -23.02 2.43 7.26
N GLY A 299 -24.26 1.94 7.22
CA GLY A 299 -25.36 2.62 6.53
C GLY A 299 -25.26 2.60 5.01
N GLY A 300 -24.53 1.64 4.44
CA GLY A 300 -24.31 1.54 3.00
C GLY A 300 -23.26 2.51 2.47
N ASP A 301 -22.40 3.06 3.33
CA ASP A 301 -21.26 3.91 2.98
C ASP A 301 -20.12 3.10 2.34
N THR A 302 -20.46 2.32 1.31
CA THR A 302 -19.59 1.41 0.55
C THR A 302 -19.08 2.10 -0.72
N TYR A 303 -17.83 1.83 -1.10
CA TYR A 303 -17.18 2.42 -2.27
C TYR A 303 -15.91 1.66 -2.65
N LYS A 304 -15.45 1.84 -3.88
CA LYS A 304 -14.18 1.28 -4.36
C LYS A 304 -13.07 2.34 -4.34
N LYS A 305 -11.84 1.90 -4.12
CA LYS A 305 -10.62 2.71 -4.24
C LYS A 305 -9.73 2.11 -5.32
N LEU A 306 -9.15 2.95 -6.16
CA LEU A 306 -8.15 2.53 -7.13
C LEU A 306 -6.86 3.31 -6.88
N GLU A 307 -5.76 2.60 -6.71
CA GLU A 307 -4.42 3.16 -6.70
C GLU A 307 -3.69 2.77 -7.99
N LEU A 308 -2.94 3.69 -8.59
CA LEU A 308 -2.17 3.49 -9.81
C LEU A 308 -0.72 3.97 -9.61
N GLY A 309 0.23 3.14 -10.02
CA GLY A 309 1.66 3.50 -10.07
C GLY A 309 1.89 4.68 -11.00
N TYR A 310 2.51 5.74 -10.50
CA TYR A 310 2.85 6.93 -11.28
C TYR A 310 4.31 6.90 -11.72
N ALA A 311 5.24 6.75 -10.78
CA ALA A 311 6.68 6.69 -11.06
C ALA A 311 7.42 5.95 -9.92
N GLY A 312 8.63 5.49 -10.19
CA GLY A 312 9.50 4.84 -9.20
C GLY A 312 9.34 3.32 -9.09
N GLU A 313 8.67 2.68 -10.05
CA GLU A 313 8.48 1.22 -10.18
C GLU A 313 7.57 0.61 -9.11
N PHE A 314 6.36 1.15 -8.95
CA PHE A 314 5.37 0.68 -7.98
C PHE A 314 5.08 -0.81 -8.11
N GLY A 315 5.04 -1.35 -9.33
CA GLY A 315 4.84 -2.77 -9.57
C GLY A 315 5.95 -3.65 -8.98
N ASP A 316 7.21 -3.20 -8.99
CA ASP A 316 8.31 -3.93 -8.34
C ASP A 316 8.19 -3.88 -6.82
N SER A 317 7.84 -2.72 -6.25
CA SER A 317 7.59 -2.59 -4.81
C SER A 317 6.47 -3.52 -4.33
N MET A 318 5.35 -3.61 -5.06
CA MET A 318 4.24 -4.49 -4.70
C MET A 318 4.59 -5.97 -4.83
N ARG A 319 5.37 -6.36 -5.85
CA ARG A 319 5.90 -7.74 -5.95
C ARG A 319 6.83 -8.08 -4.79
N ALA A 320 7.75 -7.19 -4.44
CA ALA A 320 8.65 -7.39 -3.32
C ALA A 320 7.86 -7.54 -1.99
N THR A 321 6.82 -6.73 -1.78
CA THR A 321 5.89 -6.87 -0.66
C THR A 321 5.22 -8.24 -0.65
N ALA A 322 4.64 -8.68 -1.77
CA ALA A 322 3.98 -9.98 -1.86
C ALA A 322 4.94 -11.17 -1.62
N MET A 323 6.18 -11.08 -2.13
CA MET A 323 7.20 -12.10 -1.90
C MET A 323 7.58 -12.20 -0.42
N ARG A 324 7.87 -11.07 0.23
CA ARG A 324 8.22 -11.07 1.67
C ARG A 324 7.06 -11.56 2.53
N ALA A 325 5.83 -11.16 2.20
CA ALA A 325 4.63 -11.66 2.86
C ALA A 325 4.52 -13.19 2.76
N ALA A 326 4.77 -13.75 1.58
CA ALA A 326 4.78 -15.20 1.37
C ALA A 326 5.91 -15.91 2.13
N GLU A 327 7.11 -15.31 2.20
CA GLU A 327 8.24 -15.84 2.98
C GLU A 327 7.92 -15.91 4.47
N CYS A 328 7.31 -14.85 5.03
CA CYS A 328 6.89 -14.85 6.44
C CYS A 328 5.87 -15.96 6.74
N PHE A 329 5.01 -16.32 5.79
CA PHE A 329 4.09 -17.45 5.95
C PHE A 329 4.78 -18.81 5.87
N ALA A 330 5.76 -18.97 4.99
CA ALA A 330 6.52 -20.21 4.87
C ALA A 330 7.35 -20.54 6.13
N GLN A 331 7.73 -19.51 6.90
CA GLN A 331 8.54 -19.66 8.12
C GLN A 331 7.72 -20.03 9.37
N GLY A 332 6.39 -20.12 9.28
CA GLY A 332 5.53 -20.67 10.33
C GLY A 332 5.56 -19.88 11.63
N ASN A 333 5.07 -18.63 11.59
CA ASN A 333 4.83 -17.79 12.78
C ASN A 333 4.24 -18.56 13.96
#